data_AF-A0A8B6FSZ6-F1
#
_entry.id   AF-A0A8B6FSZ6-F1
#
_cell.length_a   1.000
_cell.length_b   1.000
_cell.length_c   1.000
_cell.angle_alpha   90.00
_cell.angle_beta   90.00
_cell.angle_gamma   90.00
#
_symmetry.space_group_name_H-M   'P 1'
#
loop_
_entity.id
_entity.type
_entity.pdbx_description
1 polymer ?
#
loop_
_entity_poly.entity_id
_entity_poly.type
_entity_poly.pdbx_seq_one_letter_code
_entity_poly.pdbx_strand_id
1 'polypeptide(L)'
;MYIYQKHALVVGVYRNVYLPEIMLLLESIEMYTSVVRELMKGQYFNRPRFLNILCNETCLPVPIMYILHEENIMSVASYLRFKQTDSKFISVFAEEILSSGETNRESKHFNGVLSLLVNHCFPEKSETDHSVKKICTTVLTQTICQHLNNMKNDKNSLLISLVPCDHMICSEVSLKKYGCFLLQQIFTYIPTISVAESFRLQKNWKFAKLPIQFTELCKEILLVLDVEDVLGMLKQTLDSSDVNWYHFCAFWSVFIICTQKSRSLAEDILIELLKMAFEESRTDHILKVFLICRQCCFEGSHVFHSYQDWFLNLFGDSQRSLANSKKTFTCLMKVLTDLVPYDQPSCLKVHILRPPFVPSKCKELLSDYIVLGKTRLTDLKEPLEQVGMFDTSNGSSSSKNQMEEDVQKALAAFETNNKMPSAVMEASIFRKSYFIGKFIPALLKPRPLPDIPDARMIFIEALRKVEKIPPNMYKTYKIDCKKEAANLLQGIQYYIFFKIVSLFFCSPDLKGQVSFSHLLASVVHKLLQKSSPLKLLGQI
;
A
#
# COMPACT_ATOMS: atom_id res chain seq x y z
N MET A 1 49.45 -26.93 15.40
CA MET A 1 49.41 -25.63 16.09
C MET A 1 49.82 -24.46 15.16
N TYR A 2 50.82 -24.62 14.29
CA TYR A 2 51.24 -23.58 13.32
C TYR A 2 50.29 -23.38 12.12
N ILE A 3 49.41 -24.36 11.83
CA ILE A 3 48.41 -24.30 10.74
C ILE A 3 47.11 -23.56 11.17
N TYR A 4 46.82 -23.50 12.48
CA TYR A 4 45.65 -22.79 13.01
C TYR A 4 45.78 -21.27 12.93
N GLN A 5 47.02 -20.74 13.01
CA GLN A 5 47.27 -19.29 12.96
C GLN A 5 47.13 -18.69 11.55
N LYS A 6 47.29 -19.49 10.49
CA LYS A 6 47.19 -18.99 9.11
C LYS A 6 45.77 -18.96 8.55
N HIS A 7 44.82 -19.70 9.13
CA HIS A 7 43.41 -19.70 8.70
C HIS A 7 42.46 -18.90 9.59
N ALA A 8 42.86 -18.54 10.81
CA ALA A 8 42.11 -17.55 11.62
C ALA A 8 42.02 -16.17 10.93
N LEU A 9 42.96 -15.86 10.03
CA LEU A 9 42.94 -14.66 9.17
C LEU A 9 41.89 -14.71 8.05
N VAL A 10 41.28 -15.87 7.76
CA VAL A 10 40.25 -16.03 6.71
C VAL A 10 38.85 -15.67 7.24
N VAL A 11 38.66 -15.59 8.56
CA VAL A 11 37.37 -15.23 9.18
C VAL A 11 37.01 -13.75 8.97
N GLY A 12 37.98 -12.90 8.57
CA GLY A 12 37.80 -11.46 8.38
C GLY A 12 37.37 -10.98 6.98
N VAL A 13 37.15 -11.87 6.00
CA VAL A 13 36.94 -11.46 4.58
C VAL A 13 35.63 -12.03 4.02
N TYR A 14 34.51 -11.83 4.71
CA TYR A 14 33.19 -12.31 4.24
C TYR A 14 32.34 -11.28 3.51
N ARG A 15 32.91 -10.14 3.08
CA ARG A 15 32.09 -9.06 2.51
C ARG A 15 31.83 -9.13 1.00
N ASN A 16 32.47 -10.01 0.21
CA ASN A 16 32.25 -10.07 -1.26
C ASN A 16 32.76 -11.38 -1.92
N VAL A 17 32.50 -12.56 -1.35
CA VAL A 17 33.06 -13.82 -1.88
C VAL A 17 32.07 -14.55 -2.80
N TYR A 18 32.54 -14.94 -3.99
CA TYR A 18 31.82 -15.73 -4.99
C TYR A 18 31.52 -17.15 -4.48
N LEU A 19 30.33 -17.68 -4.81
CA LEU A 19 29.84 -19.03 -4.46
C LEU A 19 30.86 -20.20 -4.55
N PRO A 20 31.77 -20.27 -5.54
CA PRO A 20 32.74 -21.38 -5.66
C PRO A 20 33.81 -21.41 -4.56
N GLU A 21 34.20 -20.27 -4.00
CA GLU A 21 35.19 -20.20 -2.91
C GLU A 21 34.58 -20.67 -1.57
N ILE A 22 33.27 -20.45 -1.38
CA ILE A 22 32.52 -20.98 -0.23
C ILE A 22 32.43 -22.52 -0.31
N MET A 23 32.21 -23.09 -1.50
CA MET A 23 32.15 -24.54 -1.71
C MET A 23 33.48 -25.23 -1.39
N LEU A 24 34.61 -24.67 -1.84
CA LEU A 24 35.95 -25.16 -1.51
C LEU A 24 36.25 -25.06 0.00
N LEU A 25 35.76 -24.00 0.65
CA LEU A 25 35.88 -23.85 2.10
C LEU A 25 35.03 -24.88 2.85
N LEU A 26 33.80 -25.16 2.40
CA LEU A 26 32.92 -26.17 2.98
C LEU A 26 33.49 -27.58 2.85
N GLU A 27 34.03 -27.95 1.68
CA GLU A 27 34.75 -29.23 1.49
C GLU A 27 35.95 -29.36 2.44
N SER A 28 36.69 -28.26 2.64
CA SER A 28 37.80 -28.26 3.60
C SER A 28 37.30 -28.40 5.04
N ILE A 29 36.16 -27.79 5.40
CA ILE A 29 35.55 -27.91 6.73
C ILE A 29 35.06 -29.34 6.99
N GLU A 30 34.44 -30.00 6.02
CA GLU A 30 34.01 -31.41 6.13
C GLU A 30 35.21 -32.36 6.32
N MET A 31 36.31 -32.10 5.62
CA MET A 31 37.56 -32.83 5.85
C MET A 31 38.08 -32.61 7.28
N TYR A 32 38.07 -31.37 7.77
CA TYR A 32 38.52 -31.05 9.14
C TYR A 32 37.61 -31.67 10.21
N THR A 33 36.29 -31.69 10.02
CA THR A 33 35.39 -32.34 10.97
C THR A 33 35.58 -33.85 11.00
N SER A 34 35.87 -34.49 9.86
CA SER A 34 36.24 -35.91 9.81
C SER A 34 37.51 -36.21 10.64
N VAL A 35 38.54 -35.37 10.53
CA VAL A 35 39.77 -35.47 11.34
C VAL A 35 39.47 -35.28 12.82
N VAL A 36 38.67 -34.27 13.19
CA VAL A 36 38.26 -34.05 14.59
C VAL A 36 37.47 -35.26 15.13
N ARG A 37 36.62 -35.87 14.31
CA ARG A 37 35.84 -37.05 14.68
C ARG A 37 36.74 -38.24 15.01
N GLU A 38 37.76 -38.50 14.20
CA GLU A 38 38.76 -39.55 14.49
C GLU A 38 39.59 -39.24 15.74
N LEU A 39 39.99 -37.98 15.93
CA LEU A 39 40.68 -37.57 17.16
C LEU A 39 39.79 -37.71 18.41
N MET A 40 38.48 -37.48 18.29
CA MET A 40 37.51 -37.72 19.38
C MET A 40 37.38 -39.21 19.69
N LYS A 41 37.25 -40.06 18.66
CA LYS A 41 37.20 -41.53 18.84
C LYS A 41 38.45 -42.05 19.54
N GLY A 42 39.62 -41.54 19.15
CA GLY A 42 40.91 -41.89 19.78
C GLY A 42 41.18 -41.23 21.13
N GLN A 43 40.27 -40.41 21.67
CA GLN A 43 40.46 -39.60 22.89
C GLN A 43 41.66 -38.63 22.85
N TYR A 44 42.17 -38.32 21.66
CA TYR A 44 43.27 -37.37 21.47
C TYR A 44 42.78 -35.92 21.32
N PHE A 45 41.47 -35.71 21.29
CA PHE A 45 40.87 -34.38 21.12
C PHE A 45 40.58 -33.68 22.44
N ASN A 46 41.30 -32.59 22.71
CA ASN A 46 41.02 -31.71 23.85
C ASN A 46 39.88 -30.74 23.49
N ARG A 47 38.64 -31.20 23.68
CA ARG A 47 37.42 -30.43 23.40
C ARG A 47 37.37 -29.07 24.12
N PRO A 48 37.65 -28.95 25.43
CA PRO A 48 37.64 -27.65 26.11
C PRO A 48 38.59 -26.62 25.49
N ARG A 49 39.82 -27.04 25.12
CA ARG A 49 40.81 -26.15 24.51
C ARG A 49 40.39 -25.70 23.11
N PHE A 50 39.82 -26.61 22.32
CA PHE A 50 39.30 -26.28 21.00
C PHE A 50 38.14 -25.27 21.08
N LEU A 51 37.19 -25.51 21.98
CA LEU A 51 36.06 -24.61 22.20
C LEU A 51 36.52 -23.22 22.66
N ASN A 52 37.51 -23.14 23.56
CA ASN A 52 38.05 -21.86 24.01
C ASN A 52 38.68 -21.04 22.87
N ILE A 53 39.33 -21.70 21.91
CA ILE A 53 39.88 -21.03 20.72
C ILE A 53 38.76 -20.51 19.83
N LEU A 54 37.78 -21.36 19.50
CA LEU A 54 36.64 -20.96 18.65
C LEU A 54 35.84 -19.80 19.25
N CYS A 55 35.63 -19.83 20.57
CA CYS A 55 34.80 -18.83 21.21
C CYS A 55 35.49 -17.48 21.46
N ASN A 56 36.80 -17.37 21.17
CA ASN A 56 37.50 -16.08 21.15
C ASN A 56 37.15 -15.25 19.91
N GLU A 57 36.69 -15.88 18.82
CA GLU A 57 36.19 -15.17 17.64
C GLU A 57 34.91 -14.40 17.97
N THR A 58 34.68 -13.24 17.35
CA THR A 58 33.51 -12.39 17.65
C THR A 58 32.19 -13.11 17.39
N CYS A 59 32.08 -13.76 16.24
CA CYS A 59 30.97 -14.64 15.88
C CYS A 59 31.44 -15.69 14.88
N LEU A 60 31.03 -16.93 15.07
CA LEU A 60 31.24 -17.97 14.06
C LEU A 60 30.24 -17.82 12.91
N PRO A 61 30.67 -18.07 11.66
CA PRO A 61 29.75 -18.16 10.52
C PRO A 61 28.68 -19.24 10.73
N VAL A 62 27.46 -18.98 10.27
CA VAL A 62 26.32 -19.90 10.41
C VAL A 62 26.61 -21.31 9.86
N PRO A 63 27.21 -21.49 8.67
CA PRO A 63 27.57 -22.81 8.15
C PRO A 63 28.49 -23.60 9.06
N ILE A 64 29.54 -22.97 9.59
CA ILE A 64 30.53 -23.61 10.47
C ILE A 64 29.85 -24.06 11.77
N MET A 65 29.05 -23.17 12.35
CA MET A 65 28.35 -23.47 13.60
C MET A 65 27.35 -24.62 13.45
N TYR A 66 26.61 -24.69 12.33
CA TYR A 66 25.71 -25.80 12.06
C TYR A 66 26.46 -27.12 11.87
N ILE A 67 27.53 -27.13 11.08
CA ILE A 67 28.36 -28.32 10.84
C ILE A 67 28.93 -28.85 12.17
N LEU A 68 29.47 -27.97 13.02
CA LEU A 68 30.00 -28.38 14.33
C LEU A 68 28.93 -28.96 15.26
N HIS A 69 27.67 -28.51 15.13
CA HIS A 69 26.53 -29.04 15.86
C HIS A 69 26.12 -30.42 15.34
N GLU A 70 25.93 -30.56 14.02
CA GLU A 70 25.57 -31.83 13.37
C GLU A 70 26.61 -32.92 13.68
N GLU A 71 27.89 -32.55 13.70
CA GLU A 71 29.01 -33.43 14.00
C GLU A 71 29.23 -33.73 15.49
N ASN A 72 28.36 -33.23 16.36
CA ASN A 72 28.45 -33.38 17.82
C ASN A 72 29.76 -32.85 18.44
N ILE A 73 30.53 -32.02 17.72
CA ILE A 73 31.77 -31.40 18.17
C ILE A 73 31.45 -30.24 19.12
N MET A 74 30.47 -29.40 18.80
CA MET A 74 30.00 -28.29 19.63
C MET A 74 28.51 -28.03 19.37
N SER A 75 27.67 -28.08 20.40
CA SER A 75 26.27 -27.70 20.22
C SER A 75 26.12 -26.17 20.15
N VAL A 76 25.12 -25.69 19.39
CA VAL A 76 24.74 -24.27 19.36
C VAL A 76 24.44 -23.76 20.77
N ALA A 77 23.73 -24.53 21.60
CA ALA A 77 23.49 -24.19 23.00
C ALA A 77 24.78 -23.95 23.79
N SER A 78 25.78 -24.84 23.67
CA SER A 78 27.07 -24.67 24.36
C SER A 78 27.82 -23.42 23.89
N TYR A 79 27.77 -23.12 22.59
CA TYR A 79 28.37 -21.90 22.04
C TYR A 79 27.68 -20.64 22.59
N LEU A 80 26.35 -20.61 22.60
CA LEU A 80 25.56 -19.50 23.13
C LEU A 80 25.80 -19.27 24.63
N ARG A 81 25.93 -20.35 25.43
CA ARG A 81 26.31 -20.24 26.85
C ARG A 81 27.66 -19.55 27.02
N PHE A 82 28.63 -19.86 26.17
CA PHE A 82 29.94 -19.21 26.25
C PHE A 82 29.85 -17.73 25.88
N LYS A 83 29.05 -17.39 24.87
CA LYS A 83 28.88 -16.02 24.37
C LYS A 83 27.92 -15.15 25.18
N GLN A 84 27.28 -15.69 26.22
CA GLN A 84 26.25 -14.97 26.99
C GLN A 84 26.70 -13.65 27.63
N THR A 85 28.00 -13.49 27.89
CA THR A 85 28.57 -12.28 28.51
C THR A 85 29.12 -11.29 27.48
N ASP A 86 29.17 -11.65 26.20
CA ASP A 86 29.67 -10.79 25.13
C ASP A 86 28.59 -9.80 24.70
N SER A 87 28.81 -8.51 24.98
CA SER A 87 27.82 -7.45 24.73
C SER A 87 27.61 -7.14 23.25
N LYS A 88 28.55 -7.49 22.37
CA LYS A 88 28.45 -7.23 20.91
C LYS A 88 27.91 -8.44 20.15
N PHE A 89 28.09 -9.64 20.71
CA PHE A 89 27.74 -10.91 20.06
C PHE A 89 26.33 -10.93 19.49
N ILE A 90 25.31 -10.51 20.24
CA ILE A 90 23.90 -10.57 19.79
C ILE A 90 23.70 -9.81 18.48
N SER A 91 24.23 -8.59 18.38
CA SER A 91 24.07 -7.75 17.19
C SER A 91 24.79 -8.31 15.97
N VAL A 92 26.00 -8.84 16.17
CA VAL A 92 26.83 -9.44 15.11
C VAL A 92 26.22 -10.76 14.66
N PHE A 93 25.74 -11.57 15.59
CA PHE A 93 25.17 -12.86 15.28
C PHE A 93 23.82 -12.74 14.57
N ALA A 94 23.00 -11.76 14.94
CA ALA A 94 21.77 -11.46 14.22
C ALA A 94 22.04 -11.03 12.76
N GLU A 95 23.08 -10.23 12.53
CA GLU A 95 23.53 -9.83 11.18
C GLU A 95 24.03 -11.03 10.37
N GLU A 96 24.81 -11.92 10.99
CA GLU A 96 25.33 -13.15 10.37
C GLU A 96 24.20 -14.15 10.01
N ILE A 97 23.14 -14.23 10.81
CA ILE A 97 21.96 -15.03 10.47
C ILE A 97 21.30 -14.49 9.21
N LEU A 98 21.12 -13.17 9.11
CA LEU A 98 20.48 -12.54 7.94
C LEU A 98 21.34 -12.69 6.69
N SER A 99 22.64 -12.41 6.76
CA SER A 99 23.57 -12.56 5.63
C SER A 99 23.61 -14.00 5.10
N SER A 100 23.58 -14.99 6.01
CA SER A 100 23.51 -16.39 5.63
C SER A 100 22.19 -16.78 4.96
N GLY A 101 21.08 -16.13 5.31
CA GLY A 101 19.77 -16.35 4.67
C GLY A 101 19.67 -15.73 3.27
N GLU A 102 20.33 -14.58 3.06
CA GLU A 102 20.36 -13.88 1.77
C GLU A 102 21.14 -14.63 0.68
N THR A 103 22.25 -15.28 1.08
CA THR A 103 23.17 -15.95 0.16
C THR A 103 22.62 -17.25 -0.42
N ASN A 104 21.77 -17.99 0.32
CA ASN A 104 21.12 -19.20 -0.16
C ASN A 104 19.86 -19.55 0.67
N ARG A 105 18.67 -19.34 0.10
CA ARG A 105 17.37 -19.56 0.77
C ARG A 105 17.11 -21.01 1.20
N GLU A 106 17.69 -21.97 0.47
CA GLU A 106 17.59 -23.40 0.78
C GLU A 106 18.83 -23.89 1.54
N SER A 107 19.62 -22.98 2.12
CA SER A 107 20.76 -23.35 2.94
C SER A 107 20.29 -24.18 4.13
N LYS A 108 20.62 -25.48 4.09
CA LYS A 108 20.47 -26.42 5.22
C LYS A 108 21.02 -25.82 6.50
N HIS A 109 22.15 -25.10 6.41
CA HIS A 109 22.81 -24.50 7.57
C HIS A 109 22.01 -23.36 8.21
N PHE A 110 21.49 -22.45 7.39
CA PHE A 110 20.67 -21.33 7.87
C PHE A 110 19.39 -21.86 8.53
N ASN A 111 18.64 -22.71 7.82
CA ASN A 111 17.43 -23.31 8.34
C ASN A 111 17.70 -24.14 9.60
N GLY A 112 18.81 -24.88 9.62
CA GLY A 112 19.22 -25.67 10.75
C GLY A 112 19.53 -24.85 12.01
N VAL A 113 20.30 -23.76 11.89
CA VAL A 113 20.58 -22.86 13.02
C VAL A 113 19.30 -22.16 13.48
N LEU A 114 18.47 -21.67 12.54
CA LEU A 114 17.21 -21.02 12.88
C LEU A 114 16.27 -21.99 13.63
N SER A 115 16.14 -23.23 13.16
CA SER A 115 15.38 -24.29 13.83
C SER A 115 15.90 -24.59 15.24
N LEU A 116 17.23 -24.62 15.44
CA LEU A 116 17.83 -24.82 16.76
C LEU A 116 17.52 -23.67 17.71
N LEU A 117 17.61 -22.42 17.24
CA LEU A 117 17.25 -21.24 18.03
C LEU A 117 15.78 -21.27 18.46
N VAL A 118 14.88 -21.58 17.51
CA VAL A 118 13.44 -21.71 17.76
C VAL A 118 13.15 -22.80 18.77
N ASN A 119 13.75 -23.98 18.62
CA ASN A 119 13.53 -25.11 19.53
C ASN A 119 14.03 -24.80 20.96
N HIS A 120 15.15 -24.07 21.10
CA HIS A 120 15.62 -23.61 22.41
C HIS A 120 14.72 -22.52 23.04
N CYS A 121 14.08 -21.67 22.24
CA CYS A 121 13.12 -20.68 22.73
C CYS A 121 11.79 -21.30 23.15
N PHE A 122 11.29 -22.23 22.35
CA PHE A 122 9.94 -22.79 22.44
C PHE A 122 9.91 -24.32 22.49
N PRO A 123 10.63 -24.98 23.41
CA PRO A 123 10.68 -26.43 23.42
C PRO A 123 9.34 -27.05 23.81
N GLU A 124 9.15 -28.29 23.38
CA GLU A 124 7.99 -29.10 23.74
C GLU A 124 8.00 -29.52 25.21
N LYS A 125 9.19 -29.85 25.73
CA LYS A 125 9.39 -30.29 27.12
C LYS A 125 9.80 -29.10 27.99
N SER A 126 9.30 -29.08 29.23
CA SER A 126 9.46 -27.97 30.16
C SER A 126 10.90 -27.75 30.65
N GLU A 127 11.76 -28.76 30.57
CA GLU A 127 13.17 -28.66 30.93
C GLU A 127 13.91 -27.75 29.95
N THR A 128 14.02 -26.48 30.33
CA THR A 128 14.71 -25.44 29.55
C THR A 128 15.87 -24.89 30.32
N ASP A 129 17.02 -24.82 29.65
CA ASP A 129 18.06 -23.93 30.11
C ASP A 129 17.62 -22.48 29.91
N HIS A 130 17.21 -21.84 31.01
CA HIS A 130 16.77 -20.45 31.02
C HIS A 130 17.80 -19.46 30.45
N SER A 131 19.10 -19.73 30.61
CA SER A 131 20.15 -18.86 30.09
C SER A 131 20.21 -18.91 28.56
N VAL A 132 20.19 -20.12 27.99
CA VAL A 132 20.17 -20.35 26.54
C VAL A 132 18.88 -19.84 25.93
N LYS A 133 17.73 -20.09 26.57
CA LYS A 133 16.45 -19.57 26.11
C LYS A 133 16.46 -18.04 26.01
N LYS A 134 16.98 -17.35 27.03
CA LYS A 134 17.05 -15.88 27.04
C LYS A 134 17.91 -15.33 25.89
N ILE A 135 19.09 -15.89 25.67
CA ILE A 135 19.96 -15.41 24.58
C ILE A 135 19.37 -15.73 23.21
N CYS A 136 18.79 -16.93 23.00
CA CYS A 136 18.08 -17.26 21.76
C CYS A 136 16.93 -16.28 21.49
N THR A 137 16.10 -15.98 22.49
CA THR A 137 14.99 -15.02 22.33
C THR A 137 15.52 -13.64 21.93
N THR A 138 16.61 -13.19 22.55
CA THR A 138 17.18 -11.88 22.26
C THR A 138 17.79 -11.82 20.86
N VAL A 139 18.48 -12.89 20.43
CA VAL A 139 19.01 -13.02 19.07
C VAL A 139 17.87 -13.00 18.05
N LEU A 140 16.83 -13.82 18.23
CA LEU A 140 15.68 -13.86 17.31
C LEU A 140 14.96 -12.51 17.24
N THR A 141 14.69 -11.86 18.38
CA THR A 141 14.12 -10.50 18.39
C THR A 141 15.00 -9.52 17.61
N GLN A 142 16.32 -9.55 17.80
CA GLN A 142 17.24 -8.66 17.10
C GLN A 142 17.27 -8.95 15.59
N THR A 143 17.29 -10.23 15.19
CA THR A 143 17.22 -10.67 13.79
C THR A 143 15.94 -10.18 13.12
N ILE A 144 14.78 -10.34 13.77
CA ILE A 144 13.49 -9.87 13.24
C ILE A 144 13.49 -8.34 13.10
N CYS A 145 13.94 -7.61 14.12
CA CYS A 145 14.04 -6.15 14.09
C CYS A 145 14.96 -5.65 12.98
N GLN A 146 16.12 -6.27 12.80
CA GLN A 146 17.05 -5.94 11.71
C GLN A 146 16.45 -6.27 10.34
N HIS A 147 15.76 -7.40 10.20
CA HIS A 147 15.08 -7.75 8.95
C HIS A 147 14.01 -6.72 8.56
N LEU A 148 13.17 -6.30 9.53
CA LEU A 148 12.17 -5.24 9.32
C LEU A 148 12.81 -3.88 8.99
N ASN A 149 13.95 -3.55 9.60
CA ASN A 149 14.74 -2.36 9.25
C ASN A 149 15.24 -2.43 7.80
N ASN A 150 15.74 -3.58 7.36
CA ASN A 150 16.24 -3.79 6.00
C ASN A 150 15.11 -3.62 4.98
N MET A 151 13.94 -4.22 5.23
CA MET A 151 12.76 -4.04 4.37
C MET A 151 12.33 -2.58 4.23
N LYS A 152 12.46 -1.78 5.30
CA LYS A 152 12.10 -0.36 5.30
C LYS A 152 13.08 0.49 4.50
N ASN A 153 14.38 0.17 4.57
CA ASN A 153 15.45 1.01 4.03
C ASN A 153 15.88 0.61 2.61
N ASP A 154 15.76 -0.66 2.23
CA ASP A 154 16.21 -1.17 0.94
C ASP A 154 15.09 -1.92 0.21
N LYS A 155 14.64 -1.36 -0.92
CA LYS A 155 13.61 -1.99 -1.75
C LYS A 155 14.12 -3.25 -2.47
N ASN A 156 15.44 -3.40 -2.59
CA ASN A 156 16.09 -4.52 -3.25
C ASN A 156 16.58 -5.59 -2.26
N SER A 157 16.24 -5.47 -0.96
CA SER A 157 16.58 -6.51 0.02
C SER A 157 16.03 -7.86 -0.45
N LEU A 158 16.89 -8.88 -0.46
CA LEU A 158 16.52 -10.23 -0.86
C LEU A 158 15.43 -10.79 0.07
N LEU A 159 14.52 -11.60 -0.47
CA LEU A 159 13.55 -12.33 0.37
C LEU A 159 14.32 -13.35 1.21
N ILE A 160 14.13 -13.30 2.53
CA ILE A 160 14.65 -14.25 3.50
C ILE A 160 13.43 -14.87 4.20
N SER A 161 13.34 -16.19 4.23
CA SER A 161 12.35 -16.87 5.06
C SER A 161 12.82 -16.85 6.51
N LEU A 162 12.03 -16.25 7.40
CA LEU A 162 12.27 -16.31 8.84
C LEU A 162 11.50 -17.45 9.51
N VAL A 163 10.80 -18.27 8.73
CA VAL A 163 10.08 -19.45 9.19
C VAL A 163 10.92 -20.69 8.88
N PRO A 164 11.46 -21.39 9.90
CA PRO A 164 12.30 -22.56 9.65
C PRO A 164 11.52 -23.70 8.98
N CYS A 165 12.12 -24.32 7.97
CA CYS A 165 11.52 -25.43 7.21
C CYS A 165 11.99 -26.83 7.66
N ASP A 166 12.92 -26.93 8.61
CA ASP A 166 13.47 -28.23 9.05
C ASP A 166 12.60 -28.86 10.15
N HIS A 167 11.61 -29.64 9.71
CA HIS A 167 10.71 -30.39 10.59
C HIS A 167 11.40 -31.51 11.37
N MET A 168 12.64 -31.90 11.04
CA MET A 168 13.39 -32.88 11.83
C MET A 168 13.97 -32.25 13.11
N ILE A 169 14.26 -30.95 13.08
CA ILE A 169 14.84 -30.20 14.20
C ILE A 169 13.76 -29.44 14.98
N CYS A 170 12.77 -28.87 14.28
CA CYS A 170 11.75 -28.03 14.86
C CYS A 170 10.38 -28.69 14.80
N SER A 171 9.76 -28.91 15.96
CA SER A 171 8.43 -29.52 16.02
C SER A 171 7.33 -28.54 15.62
N GLU A 172 6.17 -29.06 15.24
CA GLU A 172 5.00 -28.25 14.89
C GLU A 172 4.57 -27.32 16.05
N VAL A 173 4.64 -27.81 17.29
CA VAL A 173 4.30 -27.04 18.49
C VAL A 173 5.27 -25.88 18.70
N SER A 174 6.57 -26.12 18.51
CA SER A 174 7.59 -25.08 18.59
C SER A 174 7.43 -24.04 17.47
N LEU A 175 7.14 -24.49 16.25
CA LEU A 175 6.87 -23.63 15.11
C LEU A 175 5.66 -22.73 15.32
N LYS A 176 4.53 -23.26 15.82
CA LYS A 176 3.34 -22.45 16.13
C LYS A 176 3.64 -21.38 17.18
N LYS A 177 4.29 -21.75 18.29
CA LYS A 177 4.70 -20.78 19.33
C LYS A 177 5.62 -19.69 18.77
N TYR A 178 6.54 -20.06 17.89
CA TYR A 178 7.41 -19.12 17.21
C TYR A 178 6.67 -18.22 16.22
N GLY A 179 5.70 -18.74 15.46
CA GLY A 179 4.83 -17.94 14.60
C GLY A 179 4.09 -16.84 15.38
N CYS A 180 3.53 -17.19 16.55
CA CYS A 180 2.91 -16.21 17.45
C CYS A 180 3.93 -15.19 17.97
N PHE A 181 5.13 -15.63 18.36
CA PHE A 181 6.21 -14.73 18.76
C PHE A 181 6.63 -13.78 17.63
N LEU A 182 6.76 -14.28 16.40
CA LEU A 182 7.13 -13.50 15.23
C LEU A 182 6.08 -12.43 14.93
N LEU A 183 4.78 -12.76 14.97
CA LEU A 183 3.70 -11.78 14.86
C LEU A 183 3.78 -10.71 15.95
N GLN A 184 3.99 -11.11 17.21
CA GLN A 184 4.15 -10.17 18.31
C GLN A 184 5.29 -9.19 18.05
N GLN A 185 6.45 -9.67 17.58
CA GLN A 185 7.58 -8.80 17.27
C GLN A 185 7.25 -7.85 16.10
N ILE A 186 6.58 -8.33 15.06
CA ILE A 186 6.16 -7.51 13.91
C ILE A 186 5.18 -6.41 14.34
N PHE A 187 4.19 -6.75 15.18
CA PHE A 187 3.16 -5.83 15.64
C PHE A 187 3.64 -4.84 16.69
N THR A 188 4.74 -5.09 17.38
CA THR A 188 5.32 -4.18 18.39
C THR A 188 6.56 -3.45 17.90
N TYR A 189 7.00 -3.70 16.66
CA TYR A 189 8.19 -3.08 16.07
C TYR A 189 7.99 -1.58 15.86
N ILE A 190 8.71 -0.72 16.58
CA ILE A 190 8.73 0.76 16.40
C ILE A 190 7.30 1.37 16.30
N PRO A 191 6.48 1.29 17.36
CA PRO A 191 5.07 1.71 17.35
C PRO A 191 4.96 3.24 17.45
N THR A 192 5.25 3.94 16.36
CA THR A 192 5.38 5.41 16.32
C THR A 192 4.16 6.15 15.79
N ILE A 193 3.29 5.46 15.05
CA ILE A 193 2.09 6.03 14.44
C ILE A 193 0.93 5.86 15.43
N SER A 194 0.12 6.88 15.66
CA SER A 194 -1.07 6.76 16.52
C SER A 194 -2.25 6.10 15.79
N VAL A 195 -3.25 5.62 16.53
CA VAL A 195 -4.49 5.07 15.95
C VAL A 195 -5.17 6.11 15.03
N ALA A 196 -5.27 7.36 15.49
CA ALA A 196 -5.89 8.44 14.73
C ALA A 196 -5.14 8.74 13.42
N GLU A 197 -3.81 8.81 13.47
CA GLU A 197 -2.98 9.04 12.28
C GLU A 197 -3.06 7.86 11.29
N SER A 198 -3.29 6.65 11.79
CA SER A 198 -3.47 5.46 10.96
C SER A 198 -4.69 5.58 10.03
N PHE A 199 -5.78 6.22 10.47
CA PHE A 199 -6.95 6.46 9.60
C PHE A 199 -6.62 7.32 8.36
N ARG A 200 -5.63 8.22 8.49
CA ARG A 200 -5.16 9.07 7.38
C ARG A 200 -4.35 8.27 6.36
N LEU A 201 -3.58 7.29 6.83
CA LEU A 201 -2.56 6.59 6.06
C LEU A 201 -3.01 5.23 5.50
N GLN A 202 -3.96 4.55 6.16
CA GLN A 202 -4.39 3.16 5.88
C GLN A 202 -4.72 2.84 4.42
N LYS A 203 -5.23 3.80 3.63
CA LYS A 203 -5.48 3.62 2.18
C LYS A 203 -4.23 3.26 1.36
N ASN A 204 -3.05 3.48 1.94
CA ASN A 204 -1.76 3.16 1.36
C ASN A 204 -1.20 1.82 1.84
N TRP A 205 -1.86 1.15 2.78
CA TRP A 205 -1.42 -0.08 3.42
C TRP A 205 -2.22 -1.30 2.95
N LYS A 206 -2.96 -1.16 1.84
CA LYS A 206 -3.70 -2.25 1.23
C LYS A 206 -2.76 -3.28 0.58
N PHE A 207 -3.21 -4.52 0.44
CA PHE A 207 -2.41 -5.63 -0.06
C PHE A 207 -1.67 -5.33 -1.36
N ALA A 208 -2.36 -4.73 -2.34
CA ALA A 208 -1.78 -4.39 -3.64
C ALA A 208 -0.66 -3.32 -3.60
N LYS A 209 -0.46 -2.66 -2.45
CA LYS A 209 0.59 -1.64 -2.24
C LYS A 209 1.70 -2.11 -1.31
N LEU A 210 1.58 -3.31 -0.73
CA LEU A 210 2.57 -3.81 0.22
C LEU A 210 3.87 -4.22 -0.49
N PRO A 211 5.03 -4.06 0.15
CA PRO A 211 6.28 -4.65 -0.33
C PRO A 211 6.17 -6.17 -0.41
N ILE A 212 6.69 -6.75 -1.49
CA ILE A 212 6.66 -8.21 -1.73
C ILE A 212 7.30 -8.95 -0.55
N GLN A 213 8.40 -8.42 0.01
CA GLN A 213 9.08 -9.02 1.16
C GLN A 213 8.17 -9.19 2.37
N PHE A 214 7.39 -8.16 2.69
CA PHE A 214 6.46 -8.21 3.81
C PHE A 214 5.30 -9.17 3.52
N THR A 215 4.78 -9.17 2.28
CA THR A 215 3.70 -10.07 1.87
C THR A 215 4.11 -11.54 1.97
N GLU A 216 5.31 -11.91 1.50
CA GLU A 216 5.80 -13.29 1.59
C GLU A 216 6.06 -13.72 3.04
N LEU A 217 6.68 -12.87 3.87
CA LEU A 217 6.83 -13.15 5.31
C LEU A 217 5.48 -13.41 5.99
N CYS A 218 4.46 -12.60 5.69
CA CYS A 218 3.12 -12.83 6.24
C CYS A 218 2.51 -14.15 5.76
N LYS A 219 2.69 -14.52 4.49
CA LYS A 219 2.19 -15.80 3.96
C LYS A 219 2.88 -16.99 4.63
N GLU A 220 4.19 -16.93 4.82
CA GLU A 220 4.94 -17.98 5.53
C GLU A 220 4.41 -18.19 6.95
N ILE A 221 4.11 -17.10 7.68
CA ILE A 221 3.50 -17.17 9.01
C ILE A 221 2.11 -17.83 8.95
N LEU A 222 1.30 -17.48 7.96
CA LEU A 222 -0.05 -18.06 7.77
C LEU A 222 -0.03 -19.54 7.36
N LEU A 223 1.11 -20.08 6.92
CA LEU A 223 1.27 -21.51 6.67
C LEU A 223 1.53 -22.30 7.95
N VAL A 224 2.07 -21.65 8.98
CA VAL A 224 2.43 -22.29 10.26
C VAL A 224 1.30 -22.17 11.29
N LEU A 225 0.63 -21.03 11.32
CA LEU A 225 -0.44 -20.76 12.28
C LEU A 225 -1.79 -21.19 11.72
N ASP A 226 -2.63 -21.76 12.57
CA ASP A 226 -4.04 -21.93 12.24
C ASP A 226 -4.80 -20.60 12.39
N VAL A 227 -6.06 -20.62 11.93
CA VAL A 227 -6.90 -19.42 11.87
C VAL A 227 -7.20 -18.91 13.27
N GLU A 228 -7.39 -19.81 14.22
CA GLU A 228 -7.66 -19.55 15.62
C GLU A 228 -6.46 -18.88 16.31
N ASP A 229 -5.25 -19.38 16.09
CA ASP A 229 -4.00 -18.80 16.58
C ASP A 229 -3.85 -17.36 16.07
N VAL A 230 -4.03 -17.15 14.76
CA VAL A 230 -3.93 -15.82 14.14
C VAL A 230 -4.96 -14.86 14.72
N LEU A 231 -6.23 -15.25 14.74
CA LEU A 231 -7.31 -14.40 15.26
C LEU A 231 -7.15 -14.11 16.76
N GLY A 232 -6.64 -15.08 17.54
CA GLY A 232 -6.27 -14.89 18.94
C GLY A 232 -5.20 -13.81 19.12
N MET A 233 -4.13 -13.87 18.33
CA MET A 233 -3.06 -12.87 18.34
C MET A 233 -3.57 -11.48 17.93
N LEU A 234 -4.41 -11.40 16.90
CA LEU A 234 -5.00 -10.13 16.44
C LEU A 234 -5.93 -9.53 17.51
N LYS A 235 -6.74 -10.34 18.18
CA LYS A 235 -7.57 -9.93 19.33
C LYS A 235 -6.70 -9.36 20.45
N GLN A 236 -5.69 -10.12 20.90
CA GLN A 236 -4.80 -9.71 21.98
C GLN A 236 -4.06 -8.40 21.68
N THR A 237 -3.64 -8.21 20.42
CA THR A 237 -2.90 -7.01 20.02
C THR A 237 -3.74 -5.73 20.12
N LEU A 238 -5.06 -5.79 19.91
CA LEU A 238 -5.94 -4.62 20.04
C LEU A 238 -5.99 -4.05 21.47
N ASP A 239 -5.77 -4.87 22.48
CA ASP A 239 -5.70 -4.44 23.87
C ASP A 239 -4.31 -3.91 24.29
N SER A 240 -3.30 -4.05 23.42
CA SER A 240 -1.94 -3.51 23.66
C SER A 240 -1.90 -1.98 23.49
N SER A 241 -1.01 -1.32 24.23
CA SER A 241 -0.67 0.09 24.02
C SER A 241 0.34 0.27 22.88
N ASP A 242 1.22 -0.71 22.69
CA ASP A 242 2.42 -0.58 21.86
C ASP A 242 2.21 -1.32 20.54
N VAL A 243 1.39 -0.73 19.66
CA VAL A 243 1.03 -1.34 18.37
C VAL A 243 1.61 -0.54 17.21
N ASN A 244 2.37 -1.20 16.36
CA ASN A 244 2.70 -0.73 15.02
C ASN A 244 1.48 -0.94 14.11
N TRP A 245 0.66 0.10 14.03
CA TRP A 245 -0.57 0.09 13.24
C TRP A 245 -0.36 -0.12 11.75
N TYR A 246 0.82 0.23 11.20
CA TYR A 246 1.14 -0.07 9.79
C TYR A 246 1.23 -1.58 9.57
N HIS A 247 2.10 -2.27 10.32
CA HIS A 247 2.27 -3.72 10.19
C HIS A 247 1.00 -4.47 10.58
N PHE A 248 0.29 -4.00 11.61
CA PHE A 248 -0.95 -4.63 12.05
C PHE A 248 -2.04 -4.55 10.96
N CYS A 249 -2.30 -3.36 10.39
CA CYS A 249 -3.26 -3.20 9.30
C CYS A 249 -2.83 -3.94 8.03
N ALA A 250 -1.54 -3.89 7.69
CA ALA A 250 -0.99 -4.59 6.52
C ALA A 250 -1.15 -6.11 6.65
N PHE A 251 -0.93 -6.66 7.85
CA PHE A 251 -1.15 -8.08 8.11
C PHE A 251 -2.62 -8.46 7.99
N TRP A 252 -3.55 -7.64 8.51
CA TRP A 252 -4.99 -7.84 8.31
C TRP A 252 -5.35 -7.93 6.82
N SER A 253 -4.80 -7.05 5.98
CA SER A 253 -4.97 -7.10 4.52
C SER A 253 -4.45 -8.40 3.90
N VAL A 254 -3.25 -8.86 4.30
CA VAL A 254 -2.71 -10.13 3.81
C VAL A 254 -3.56 -11.31 4.26
N PHE A 255 -3.94 -11.35 5.53
CA PHE A 255 -4.75 -12.40 6.11
C PHE A 255 -6.07 -12.55 5.37
N ILE A 256 -6.90 -11.51 5.29
CA ILE A 256 -8.22 -11.62 4.65
C ILE A 256 -8.12 -11.98 3.17
N ILE A 257 -7.08 -11.56 2.46
CA ILE A 257 -6.90 -11.92 1.05
C ILE A 257 -6.49 -13.38 0.88
N CYS A 258 -5.52 -13.84 1.68
CA CYS A 258 -4.94 -15.17 1.54
C CYS A 258 -5.81 -16.27 2.18
N THR A 259 -6.60 -15.97 3.21
CA THR A 259 -7.43 -16.96 3.93
C THR A 259 -8.91 -16.80 3.61
N GLN A 260 -9.28 -17.00 2.34
CA GLN A 260 -10.65 -16.73 1.87
C GLN A 260 -11.75 -17.46 2.66
N LYS A 261 -11.48 -18.70 3.05
CA LYS A 261 -12.39 -19.55 3.84
C LYS A 261 -12.64 -19.02 5.26
N SER A 262 -11.75 -18.17 5.76
CA SER A 262 -11.74 -17.67 7.14
C SER A 262 -12.17 -16.21 7.26
N ARG A 263 -12.51 -15.55 6.13
CA ARG A 263 -12.95 -14.15 6.10
C ARG A 263 -14.20 -13.91 6.95
N SER A 264 -15.17 -14.82 6.91
CA SER A 264 -16.40 -14.69 7.70
C SER A 264 -16.10 -14.78 9.19
N LEU A 265 -15.23 -15.70 9.63
CA LEU A 265 -14.81 -15.78 11.03
C LEU A 265 -14.11 -14.49 11.48
N ALA A 266 -13.27 -13.92 10.61
CA ALA A 266 -12.60 -12.66 10.88
C ALA A 266 -13.60 -11.50 11.03
N GLU A 267 -14.61 -11.44 10.16
CA GLU A 267 -15.70 -10.47 10.23
C GLU A 267 -16.54 -10.63 11.51
N ASP A 268 -16.96 -11.86 11.82
CA ASP A 268 -17.74 -12.18 13.02
C ASP A 268 -17.03 -11.72 14.30
N ILE A 269 -15.72 -11.98 14.36
CA ILE A 269 -14.86 -11.52 15.47
C ILE A 269 -14.80 -10.00 15.56
N LEU A 270 -14.64 -9.29 14.44
CA LEU A 270 -14.59 -7.82 14.45
C LEU A 270 -15.94 -7.22 14.90
N ILE A 271 -17.05 -7.81 14.47
CA ILE A 271 -18.40 -7.41 14.89
C ILE A 271 -18.60 -7.69 16.39
N GLU A 272 -18.17 -8.85 16.89
CA GLU A 272 -18.21 -9.22 18.30
C GLU A 272 -17.43 -8.22 19.17
N LEU A 273 -16.17 -7.93 18.79
CA LEU A 273 -15.32 -6.96 19.49
C LEU A 273 -15.94 -5.56 19.49
N LEU A 274 -16.47 -5.13 18.35
CA LEU A 274 -17.10 -3.82 18.23
C LEU A 274 -18.36 -3.73 19.10
N LYS A 275 -19.18 -4.77 19.12
CA LYS A 275 -20.37 -4.86 19.96
C LYS A 275 -20.02 -4.76 21.44
N MET A 276 -19.05 -5.55 21.91
CA MET A 276 -18.57 -5.48 23.30
C MET A 276 -18.06 -4.08 23.65
N ALA A 277 -17.29 -3.46 22.75
CA ALA A 277 -16.76 -2.11 22.97
C ALA A 277 -17.86 -1.05 23.06
N PHE A 278 -18.96 -1.17 22.31
CA PHE A 278 -20.12 -0.30 22.43
C PHE A 278 -20.88 -0.51 23.74
N GLU A 279 -21.15 -1.75 24.12
CA GLU A 279 -21.84 -2.11 25.37
C GLU A 279 -21.10 -1.54 26.60
N GLU A 280 -19.77 -1.71 26.61
CA GLU A 280 -18.86 -1.18 27.63
C GLU A 280 -18.54 0.31 27.47
N SER A 281 -18.91 0.91 26.33
CA SER A 281 -18.64 2.32 26.00
C SER A 281 -17.15 2.69 25.98
N ARG A 282 -16.28 1.74 25.60
CA ARG A 282 -14.84 1.92 25.43
C ARG A 282 -14.51 2.56 24.08
N THR A 283 -14.51 3.89 24.01
CA THR A 283 -14.29 4.62 22.75
C THR A 283 -12.92 4.37 22.12
N ASP A 284 -11.88 4.13 22.91
CA ASP A 284 -10.55 3.73 22.39
C ASP A 284 -10.61 2.40 21.64
N HIS A 285 -11.26 1.39 22.22
CA HIS A 285 -11.39 0.08 21.58
C HIS A 285 -12.31 0.13 20.36
N ILE A 286 -13.40 0.92 20.41
CA ILE A 286 -14.24 1.18 19.22
C ILE A 286 -13.39 1.76 18.09
N LEU A 287 -12.54 2.75 18.39
CA LEU A 287 -11.67 3.41 17.40
C LEU A 287 -10.69 2.42 16.76
N LYS A 288 -10.04 1.57 17.56
CA LYS A 288 -9.12 0.53 17.07
C LYS A 288 -9.82 -0.51 16.20
N VAL A 289 -10.99 -1.01 16.60
CA VAL A 289 -11.75 -1.98 15.80
C VAL A 289 -12.29 -1.32 14.53
N PHE A 290 -12.74 -0.07 14.58
CA PHE A 290 -13.12 0.71 13.39
C PHE A 290 -11.99 0.82 12.37
N LEU A 291 -10.75 1.03 12.84
CA LEU A 291 -9.58 1.11 11.98
C LEU A 291 -9.43 -0.19 11.18
N ILE A 292 -9.54 -1.34 11.85
CA ILE A 292 -9.39 -2.65 11.20
C ILE A 292 -10.55 -2.98 10.27
N CYS A 293 -11.80 -2.76 10.68
CA CYS A 293 -12.94 -2.96 9.78
C CYS A 293 -12.81 -2.13 8.51
N ARG A 294 -12.36 -0.87 8.65
CA ARG A 294 -12.15 0.02 7.51
C ARG A 294 -10.95 -0.42 6.67
N GLN A 295 -9.89 -0.93 7.28
CA GLN A 295 -8.77 -1.56 6.57
C GLN A 295 -9.26 -2.69 5.66
N CYS A 296 -10.10 -3.59 6.19
CA CYS A 296 -10.69 -4.68 5.40
C CYS A 296 -11.52 -4.16 4.23
N CYS A 297 -12.31 -3.10 4.44
CA CYS A 297 -13.12 -2.46 3.38
C CYS A 297 -12.28 -1.90 2.21
N PHE A 298 -10.99 -1.61 2.39
CA PHE A 298 -10.14 -1.07 1.32
C PHE A 298 -9.69 -2.11 0.29
N GLU A 299 -9.77 -3.40 0.61
CA GLU A 299 -9.41 -4.47 -0.34
C GLU A 299 -10.47 -4.68 -1.44
N GLY A 300 -11.66 -4.10 -1.25
CA GLY A 300 -12.74 -4.05 -2.25
C GLY A 300 -13.84 -5.09 -2.02
N SER A 301 -14.99 -4.85 -2.66
CA SER A 301 -16.26 -5.59 -2.45
C SER A 301 -16.19 -7.10 -2.71
N HIS A 302 -15.18 -7.57 -3.44
CA HIS A 302 -14.94 -8.98 -3.73
C HIS A 302 -14.16 -9.71 -2.62
N VAL A 303 -13.55 -8.97 -1.69
CA VAL A 303 -12.83 -9.50 -0.52
C VAL A 303 -13.63 -9.26 0.75
N PHE A 304 -14.11 -8.03 0.93
CA PHE A 304 -14.85 -7.58 2.10
C PHE A 304 -15.94 -6.60 1.67
N HIS A 305 -16.91 -6.29 2.54
CA HIS A 305 -17.93 -5.28 2.24
C HIS A 305 -17.32 -3.92 1.82
N SER A 306 -18.04 -3.17 0.99
CA SER A 306 -17.70 -1.75 0.79
C SER A 306 -17.87 -1.00 2.12
N TYR A 307 -17.11 0.07 2.34
CA TYR A 307 -17.23 0.85 3.58
C TYR A 307 -18.67 1.34 3.81
N GLN A 308 -19.37 1.72 2.74
CA GLN A 308 -20.77 2.15 2.81
C GLN A 308 -21.68 1.01 3.29
N ASP A 309 -21.56 -0.16 2.67
CA ASP A 309 -22.43 -1.30 2.99
C ASP A 309 -22.13 -1.82 4.40
N TRP A 310 -20.85 -1.93 4.76
CA TRP A 310 -20.42 -2.29 6.12
C TRP A 310 -21.00 -1.34 7.17
N PHE A 311 -20.85 -0.02 6.96
CA PHE A 311 -21.33 0.98 7.91
C PHE A 311 -22.86 0.95 8.03
N LEU A 312 -23.58 0.84 6.91
CA LEU A 312 -25.03 0.77 6.90
C LEU A 312 -25.57 -0.53 7.51
N ASN A 313 -24.90 -1.66 7.29
CA ASN A 313 -25.30 -2.94 7.88
C ASN A 313 -25.21 -2.91 9.41
N LEU A 314 -24.20 -2.23 9.96
CA LEU A 314 -23.98 -2.17 11.41
C LEU A 314 -24.70 -1.03 12.11
N PHE A 315 -25.06 0.04 11.40
CA PHE A 315 -25.60 1.24 12.04
C PHE A 315 -26.88 1.79 11.40
N GLY A 316 -27.27 1.35 10.21
CA GLY A 316 -28.36 1.95 9.42
C GLY A 316 -29.77 1.51 9.81
N ASP A 317 -29.93 0.38 10.51
CA ASP A 317 -31.24 -0.19 10.88
C ASP A 317 -31.51 -0.14 12.39
N SER A 318 -32.76 0.09 12.77
CA SER A 318 -33.15 0.23 14.18
C SER A 318 -33.01 -1.05 15.01
N GLN A 319 -33.21 -2.23 14.42
CA GLN A 319 -33.17 -3.50 15.12
C GLN A 319 -31.75 -4.06 15.21
N ARG A 320 -30.93 -3.86 14.18
CA ARG A 320 -29.57 -4.42 14.09
C ARG A 320 -28.46 -3.46 14.49
N SER A 321 -28.76 -2.17 14.63
CA SER A 321 -27.73 -1.16 14.89
C SER A 321 -27.03 -1.40 16.23
N LEU A 322 -25.69 -1.43 16.20
CA LEU A 322 -24.86 -1.43 17.41
C LEU A 322 -25.00 -0.12 18.22
N ALA A 323 -25.53 0.93 17.58
CA ALA A 323 -25.76 2.27 18.13
C ALA A 323 -27.26 2.58 18.34
N ASN A 324 -28.08 1.59 18.70
CA ASN A 324 -29.53 1.73 18.84
C ASN A 324 -30.01 2.42 20.13
N SER A 325 -29.13 2.66 21.10
CA SER A 325 -29.46 3.32 22.38
C SER A 325 -28.83 4.72 22.45
N LYS A 326 -29.37 5.60 23.30
CA LYS A 326 -28.74 6.92 23.54
C LYS A 326 -27.27 6.81 23.95
N LYS A 327 -26.94 5.82 24.79
CA LYS A 327 -25.57 5.57 25.28
C LYS A 327 -24.63 5.20 24.13
N THR A 328 -24.95 4.13 23.40
CA THR A 328 -24.12 3.60 22.31
C THR A 328 -24.07 4.57 21.11
N PHE A 329 -25.15 5.27 20.81
CA PHE A 329 -25.17 6.33 19.80
C PHE A 329 -24.28 7.52 20.16
N THR A 330 -24.27 7.95 21.43
CA THR A 330 -23.36 9.01 21.89
C THR A 330 -21.89 8.57 21.74
N CYS A 331 -21.57 7.31 22.03
CA CYS A 331 -20.24 6.76 21.77
C CYS A 331 -19.87 6.80 20.28
N LEU A 332 -20.79 6.37 19.39
CA LEU A 332 -20.57 6.41 17.95
C LEU A 332 -20.32 7.85 17.48
N MET A 333 -21.18 8.80 17.89
CA MET A 333 -21.04 10.20 17.49
C MET A 333 -19.71 10.79 18.00
N LYS A 334 -19.28 10.45 19.22
CA LYS A 334 -17.97 10.87 19.74
C LYS A 334 -16.83 10.34 18.87
N VAL A 335 -16.81 9.02 18.59
CA VAL A 335 -15.75 8.41 17.75
C VAL A 335 -15.73 9.02 16.35
N LEU A 336 -16.89 9.16 15.70
CA LEU A 336 -16.96 9.75 14.36
C LEU A 336 -16.53 11.23 14.35
N THR A 337 -16.87 11.99 15.39
CA THR A 337 -16.46 13.40 15.55
C THR A 337 -14.96 13.52 15.72
N ASP A 338 -14.37 12.71 16.61
CA ASP A 338 -12.93 12.68 16.87
C ASP A 338 -12.13 12.27 15.62
N LEU A 339 -12.74 11.49 14.72
CA LEU A 339 -12.15 11.05 13.45
C LEU A 339 -12.18 12.09 12.33
N VAL A 340 -13.05 13.10 12.37
CA VAL A 340 -13.22 14.08 11.26
C VAL A 340 -11.88 14.70 10.77
N PRO A 341 -10.91 15.07 11.63
CA PRO A 341 -9.64 15.61 11.18
C PRO A 341 -8.82 14.64 10.30
N TYR A 342 -8.94 13.34 10.58
CA TYR A 342 -8.13 12.25 9.99
C TYR A 342 -8.86 11.47 8.89
N ASP A 343 -10.19 11.57 8.84
CA ASP A 343 -11.03 10.82 7.93
C ASP A 343 -10.82 11.18 6.45
N GLN A 344 -10.95 10.16 5.60
CA GLN A 344 -10.92 10.36 4.15
C GLN A 344 -12.24 10.98 3.67
N PRO A 345 -12.23 11.81 2.60
CA PRO A 345 -13.43 12.40 2.03
C PRO A 345 -14.52 11.37 1.70
N SER A 346 -14.14 10.20 1.19
CA SER A 346 -15.07 9.12 0.86
C SER A 346 -15.86 8.61 2.07
N CYS A 347 -15.22 8.50 3.24
CA CYS A 347 -15.87 8.06 4.48
C CYS A 347 -16.83 9.13 5.00
N LEU A 348 -16.41 10.40 5.00
CA LEU A 348 -17.27 11.52 5.39
C LEU A 348 -18.52 11.60 4.50
N LYS A 349 -18.37 11.42 3.18
CA LYS A 349 -19.49 11.40 2.23
C LYS A 349 -20.48 10.28 2.57
N VAL A 350 -20.01 9.08 2.94
CA VAL A 350 -20.88 7.98 3.39
C VAL A 350 -21.69 8.39 4.62
N HIS A 351 -21.07 8.92 5.67
CA HIS A 351 -21.80 9.28 6.88
C HIS A 351 -22.83 10.40 6.67
N ILE A 352 -22.53 11.36 5.77
CA ILE A 352 -23.43 12.49 5.47
C ILE A 352 -24.59 12.05 4.58
N LEU A 353 -24.33 11.27 3.54
CA LEU A 353 -25.34 10.85 2.55
C LEU A 353 -26.19 9.68 3.04
N ARG A 354 -25.63 8.85 3.92
CA ARG A 354 -26.22 7.61 4.42
C ARG A 354 -25.99 7.54 5.94
N PRO A 355 -26.62 8.43 6.72
CA PRO A 355 -26.39 8.52 8.16
C PRO A 355 -26.87 7.27 8.90
N PRO A 356 -26.31 7.00 10.09
CA PRO A 356 -26.75 5.89 10.93
C PRO A 356 -28.20 6.11 11.42
N PHE A 357 -28.85 5.03 11.84
CA PHE A 357 -30.11 5.07 12.58
C PHE A 357 -29.95 5.95 13.82
N VAL A 358 -30.94 6.82 14.07
CA VAL A 358 -30.91 7.80 15.16
C VAL A 358 -31.92 7.44 16.23
N PRO A 359 -31.48 7.07 17.44
CA PRO A 359 -32.37 6.89 18.57
C PRO A 359 -33.11 8.17 18.96
N SER A 360 -34.21 8.02 19.69
CA SER A 360 -34.99 9.18 20.15
C SER A 360 -34.12 10.17 20.94
N LYS A 361 -34.37 11.47 20.75
CA LYS A 361 -33.64 12.57 21.40
C LYS A 361 -32.14 12.69 21.05
N CYS A 362 -31.65 12.02 20.00
CA CYS A 362 -30.25 12.09 19.56
C CYS A 362 -30.06 12.82 18.21
N LYS A 363 -31.12 13.42 17.65
CA LYS A 363 -31.09 14.09 16.34
C LYS A 363 -30.12 15.27 16.29
N GLU A 364 -29.98 16.01 17.39
CA GLU A 364 -29.08 17.15 17.50
C GLU A 364 -27.62 16.73 17.34
N LEU A 365 -27.20 15.65 18.01
CA LEU A 365 -25.82 15.11 17.90
C LEU A 365 -25.45 14.76 16.45
N LEU A 366 -26.37 14.12 15.72
CA LEU A 366 -26.15 13.81 14.30
C LEU A 366 -26.07 15.09 13.46
N SER A 367 -26.94 16.07 13.73
CA SER A 367 -26.96 17.34 13.01
C SER A 367 -25.63 18.08 13.16
N ASP A 368 -25.11 18.18 14.38
CA ASP A 368 -23.82 18.82 14.67
C ASP A 368 -22.67 18.10 13.96
N TYR A 369 -22.67 16.76 14.01
CA TYR A 369 -21.70 15.93 13.29
C TYR A 369 -21.76 16.16 11.77
N ILE A 370 -22.96 16.18 11.17
CA ILE A 370 -23.14 16.41 9.73
C ILE A 370 -22.61 17.79 9.32
N VAL A 371 -22.88 18.82 10.13
CA VAL A 371 -22.35 20.17 9.88
C VAL A 371 -20.82 20.13 9.89
N LEU A 372 -20.21 19.51 10.91
CA LEU A 372 -18.77 19.36 11.01
C LEU A 372 -18.17 18.61 9.82
N GLY A 373 -18.77 17.50 9.40
CA GLY A 373 -18.34 16.72 8.24
C GLY A 373 -18.43 17.51 6.92
N LYS A 374 -19.51 18.28 6.72
CA LYS A 374 -19.67 19.16 5.54
C LYS A 374 -18.64 20.28 5.51
N THR A 375 -18.37 20.90 6.67
CA THR A 375 -17.30 21.91 6.81
C THR A 375 -15.96 21.30 6.44
N ARG A 376 -15.64 20.11 6.96
CA ARG A 376 -14.40 19.42 6.63
C ARG A 376 -14.26 19.09 5.14
N LEU A 377 -15.33 18.63 4.49
CA LEU A 377 -15.32 18.41 3.03
C LEU A 377 -15.07 19.71 2.25
N THR A 378 -15.61 20.83 2.73
CA THR A 378 -15.38 22.16 2.15
C THR A 378 -13.91 22.57 2.29
N ASP A 379 -13.30 22.38 3.47
CA ASP A 379 -11.88 22.66 3.72
C ASP A 379 -10.97 21.82 2.81
N LEU A 380 -11.34 20.55 2.59
CA LEU A 380 -10.64 19.63 1.71
C LEU A 380 -10.91 19.90 0.21
N LYS A 381 -11.80 20.85 -0.12
CA LYS A 381 -12.25 21.18 -1.49
C LYS A 381 -12.86 19.98 -2.23
N GLU A 382 -13.53 19.11 -1.47
CA GLU A 382 -14.13 17.87 -1.96
C GLU A 382 -15.66 17.99 -2.06
N PRO A 383 -16.24 17.94 -3.27
CA PRO A 383 -17.70 18.07 -3.42
C PRO A 383 -18.44 16.85 -2.88
N LEU A 384 -19.61 17.08 -2.28
CA LEU A 384 -20.46 16.03 -1.69
C LEU A 384 -21.00 15.04 -2.73
N GLU A 385 -21.27 15.49 -3.95
CA GLU A 385 -21.84 14.69 -5.03
C GLU A 385 -20.78 14.34 -6.10
N GLN A 386 -20.46 13.04 -6.21
CA GLN A 386 -19.48 12.46 -7.14
C GLN A 386 -20.08 11.33 -7.99
N VAL A 387 -21.40 11.35 -8.24
CA VAL A 387 -22.09 10.35 -9.09
C VAL A 387 -22.41 11.00 -10.43
N GLY A 388 -21.90 10.41 -11.52
CA GLY A 388 -22.25 10.82 -12.87
C GLY A 388 -23.76 10.70 -13.14
N MET A 389 -24.26 11.43 -14.12
CA MET A 389 -25.65 11.40 -14.56
C MET A 389 -26.04 10.01 -15.10
N PHE A 390 -25.07 9.22 -15.56
CA PHE A 390 -25.27 7.92 -16.21
C PHE A 390 -24.57 6.73 -15.52
N ASP A 391 -24.08 6.86 -14.29
CA ASP A 391 -23.31 5.77 -13.67
C ASP A 391 -24.17 4.61 -13.17
N THR A 392 -23.95 3.45 -13.78
CA THR A 392 -24.07 2.13 -13.18
C THR A 392 -22.67 1.75 -12.67
N SER A 393 -22.53 1.69 -11.35
CA SER A 393 -21.44 1.08 -10.57
C SER A 393 -20.19 0.63 -11.36
N ASN A 394 -19.14 1.46 -11.37
CA ASN A 394 -17.74 1.00 -11.35
C ASN A 394 -16.83 2.16 -10.92
N GLY A 395 -16.32 2.09 -9.70
CA GLY A 395 -15.44 3.09 -9.12
C GLY A 395 -14.04 3.03 -9.74
N SER A 396 -13.60 4.14 -10.35
CA SER A 396 -12.18 4.55 -10.52
C SER A 396 -11.98 5.67 -11.54
N SER A 397 -13.04 6.29 -12.07
CA SER A 397 -12.89 7.44 -12.97
C SER A 397 -12.51 8.71 -12.19
N SER A 398 -11.41 9.35 -12.60
CA SER A 398 -11.09 10.71 -12.15
C SER A 398 -12.23 11.67 -12.54
N SER A 399 -12.55 12.64 -11.68
CA SER A 399 -13.76 13.47 -11.81
C SER A 399 -13.89 14.21 -13.15
N LYS A 400 -12.77 14.51 -13.83
CA LYS A 400 -12.77 15.14 -15.17
C LYS A 400 -13.18 14.17 -16.28
N ASN A 401 -12.79 12.90 -16.20
CA ASN A 401 -13.13 11.91 -17.22
C ASN A 401 -14.62 11.56 -17.16
N GLN A 402 -15.17 11.43 -15.94
CA GLN A 402 -16.59 11.14 -15.73
C GLN A 402 -17.52 12.21 -16.35
N MET A 403 -17.14 13.48 -16.25
CA MET A 403 -17.95 14.59 -16.79
C MET A 403 -18.00 14.57 -18.32
N GLU A 404 -16.89 14.23 -19.00
CA GLU A 404 -16.88 14.14 -20.47
C GLU A 404 -17.59 12.86 -20.94
N GLU A 405 -17.48 11.74 -20.20
CA GLU A 405 -18.21 10.51 -20.48
C GLU A 405 -19.73 10.70 -20.37
N ASP A 406 -20.21 11.42 -19.36
CA ASP A 406 -21.63 11.78 -19.24
C ASP A 406 -22.12 12.64 -20.40
N VAL A 407 -21.29 13.58 -20.88
CA VAL A 407 -21.61 14.38 -22.08
C VAL A 407 -21.66 13.50 -23.31
N GLN A 408 -20.72 12.58 -23.49
CA GLN A 408 -20.70 11.65 -24.63
C GLN A 408 -21.93 10.72 -24.63
N LYS A 409 -22.29 10.14 -23.48
CA LYS A 409 -23.50 9.31 -23.34
C LYS A 409 -24.77 10.10 -23.63
N ALA A 410 -24.85 11.35 -23.16
CA ALA A 410 -25.98 12.23 -23.46
C ALA A 410 -26.10 12.54 -24.96
N LEU A 411 -24.96 12.81 -25.63
CA LEU A 411 -24.92 13.06 -27.08
C LEU A 411 -25.32 11.81 -27.87
N ALA A 412 -24.77 10.64 -27.55
CA ALA A 412 -25.11 9.38 -28.23
C ALA A 412 -26.61 9.02 -28.07
N ALA A 413 -27.17 9.21 -26.87
CA ALA A 413 -28.59 9.00 -26.63
C ALA A 413 -29.48 9.99 -27.39
N PHE A 414 -29.02 11.24 -27.53
CA PHE A 414 -29.73 12.27 -28.29
C PHE A 414 -29.67 12.01 -29.80
N GLU A 415 -28.51 11.61 -30.34
CA GLU A 415 -28.34 11.26 -31.76
C GLU A 415 -29.22 10.06 -32.16
N THR A 416 -29.34 9.05 -31.30
CA THR A 416 -30.12 7.84 -31.59
C THR A 416 -31.63 8.13 -31.65
N ASN A 417 -32.14 8.97 -30.75
CA ASN A 417 -33.58 9.12 -30.53
C ASN A 417 -34.14 10.49 -30.94
N ASN A 418 -33.29 11.46 -31.31
CA ASN A 418 -33.63 12.88 -31.54
C ASN A 418 -34.52 13.50 -30.44
N LYS A 419 -34.44 12.94 -29.23
CA LYS A 419 -35.21 13.35 -28.06
C LYS A 419 -34.26 13.63 -26.92
N MET A 420 -34.65 14.59 -26.08
CA MET A 420 -33.90 14.93 -24.87
C MET A 420 -33.76 13.70 -23.97
N PRO A 421 -32.53 13.28 -23.61
CA PRO A 421 -32.35 12.13 -22.73
C PRO A 421 -33.03 12.39 -21.38
N SER A 422 -33.84 11.44 -20.90
CA SER A 422 -34.56 11.55 -19.62
C SER A 422 -33.61 11.79 -18.46
N ALA A 423 -32.46 11.10 -18.43
CA ALA A 423 -31.43 11.29 -17.42
C ALA A 423 -30.90 12.74 -17.33
N VAL A 424 -30.80 13.43 -18.49
CA VAL A 424 -30.38 14.85 -18.54
C VAL A 424 -31.46 15.76 -17.97
N MET A 425 -32.71 15.48 -18.32
CA MET A 425 -33.84 16.26 -17.81
C MET A 425 -34.06 16.04 -16.30
N GLU A 426 -33.96 14.80 -15.84
CA GLU A 426 -34.05 14.43 -14.42
C GLU A 426 -32.94 15.09 -13.61
N ALA A 427 -31.68 15.00 -14.05
CA ALA A 427 -30.58 15.64 -13.35
C ALA A 427 -30.68 17.17 -13.36
N SER A 428 -31.29 17.78 -14.39
CA SER A 428 -31.57 19.23 -14.38
C SER A 428 -32.56 19.65 -13.29
N ILE A 429 -33.39 18.73 -12.80
CA ILE A 429 -34.42 18.97 -11.76
C ILE A 429 -33.91 18.51 -10.39
N PHE A 430 -33.45 17.26 -10.30
CA PHE A 430 -33.12 16.59 -9.04
C PHE A 430 -31.64 16.74 -8.64
N ARG A 431 -30.75 17.11 -9.56
CA ARG A 431 -29.30 17.22 -9.33
C ARG A 431 -28.74 18.55 -9.84
N LYS A 432 -29.43 19.66 -9.54
CA LYS A 432 -29.14 21.00 -10.08
C LYS A 432 -27.68 21.44 -9.88
N SER A 433 -27.08 21.13 -8.73
CA SER A 433 -25.68 21.43 -8.43
C SER A 433 -24.70 20.72 -9.37
N TYR A 434 -24.92 19.43 -9.64
CA TYR A 434 -24.15 18.67 -10.62
C TYR A 434 -24.40 19.18 -12.05
N PHE A 435 -25.66 19.38 -12.41
CA PHE A 435 -26.06 19.78 -13.75
C PHE A 435 -25.44 21.12 -14.15
N ILE A 436 -25.63 22.16 -13.33
CA ILE A 436 -25.10 23.51 -13.60
C ILE A 436 -23.60 23.61 -13.31
N GLY A 437 -23.12 22.97 -12.24
CA GLY A 437 -21.73 23.11 -11.79
C GLY A 437 -20.73 22.23 -12.52
N LYS A 438 -21.17 21.13 -13.15
CA LYS A 438 -20.28 20.15 -13.80
C LYS A 438 -20.70 19.86 -15.24
N PHE A 439 -21.92 19.36 -15.45
CA PHE A 439 -22.36 18.90 -16.77
C PHE A 439 -22.42 20.02 -17.82
N ILE A 440 -23.06 21.16 -17.50
CA ILE A 440 -23.15 22.31 -18.43
C ILE A 440 -21.76 22.89 -18.77
N PRO A 441 -20.85 23.14 -17.81
CA PRO A 441 -19.48 23.56 -18.11
C PRO A 441 -18.71 22.59 -19.02
N ALA A 442 -18.87 21.27 -18.82
CA ALA A 442 -18.25 20.26 -19.68
C ALA A 442 -18.87 20.24 -21.09
N LEU A 443 -20.19 20.38 -21.18
CA LEU A 443 -20.89 20.47 -22.47
C LEU A 443 -20.47 21.72 -23.26
N LEU A 444 -20.38 22.86 -22.58
CA LEU A 444 -19.99 24.17 -23.12
C LEU A 444 -18.48 24.43 -23.10
N LYS A 445 -17.67 23.39 -23.20
CA LYS A 445 -16.22 23.53 -23.32
C LYS A 445 -15.87 24.32 -24.60
N PRO A 446 -15.12 25.44 -24.52
CA PRO A 446 -14.79 26.24 -25.69
C PRO A 446 -14.11 25.42 -26.79
N ARG A 447 -14.56 25.61 -28.03
CA ARG A 447 -14.05 24.92 -29.23
C ARG A 447 -14.29 25.76 -30.48
N PRO A 448 -13.52 25.55 -31.56
CA PRO A 448 -13.91 26.07 -32.87
C PRO A 448 -15.23 25.45 -33.29
N LEU A 449 -16.18 26.30 -33.71
CA LEU A 449 -17.51 25.85 -34.15
C LEU A 449 -17.45 25.55 -35.65
N PRO A 450 -17.90 24.36 -36.09
CA PRO A 450 -18.01 24.04 -37.51
C PRO A 450 -19.07 24.90 -38.20
N ASP A 451 -18.90 25.15 -39.50
CA ASP A 451 -19.89 25.87 -40.32
C ASP A 451 -21.21 25.09 -40.43
N ILE A 452 -21.12 23.75 -40.44
CA ILE A 452 -22.26 22.84 -40.37
C ILE A 452 -22.42 22.41 -38.89
N PRO A 453 -23.58 22.67 -38.25
CA PRO A 453 -23.79 22.30 -36.85
C PRO A 453 -23.59 20.81 -36.60
N ASP A 454 -22.71 20.47 -35.66
CA ASP A 454 -22.51 19.10 -35.22
C ASP A 454 -23.53 18.70 -34.13
N ALA A 455 -23.54 17.42 -33.76
CA ALA A 455 -24.48 16.90 -32.76
C ALA A 455 -24.39 17.64 -31.41
N ARG A 456 -23.19 18.08 -31.00
CA ARG A 456 -22.98 18.87 -29.77
C ARG A 456 -23.66 20.23 -29.88
N MET A 457 -23.53 20.93 -31.00
CA MET A 457 -24.22 22.20 -31.26
C MET A 457 -25.75 22.04 -31.28
N ILE A 458 -26.25 21.02 -31.98
CA ILE A 458 -27.69 20.73 -32.06
C ILE A 458 -28.25 20.45 -30.66
N PHE A 459 -27.55 19.65 -29.86
CA PHE A 459 -27.93 19.33 -28.49
C PHE A 459 -27.91 20.54 -27.56
N ILE A 460 -26.89 21.41 -27.68
CA ILE A 460 -26.82 22.68 -26.92
C ILE A 460 -28.01 23.60 -27.26
N GLU A 461 -28.37 23.74 -28.54
CA GLU A 461 -29.54 24.54 -28.93
C GLU A 461 -30.85 23.92 -28.44
N ALA A 462 -30.98 22.60 -28.46
CA ALA A 462 -32.14 21.90 -27.91
C ALA A 462 -32.30 22.18 -26.40
N LEU A 463 -31.21 22.03 -25.62
CA LEU A 463 -31.18 22.34 -24.18
C LEU A 463 -31.48 23.82 -23.88
N ARG A 464 -31.04 24.72 -24.75
CA ARG A 464 -31.34 26.15 -24.64
C ARG A 464 -32.81 26.44 -24.89
N LYS A 465 -33.43 25.81 -25.90
CA LYS A 465 -34.86 25.98 -26.22
C LYS A 465 -35.77 25.54 -25.07
N VAL A 466 -35.36 24.54 -24.30
CA VAL A 466 -36.07 24.09 -23.08
C VAL A 466 -35.61 24.80 -21.80
N GLU A 467 -34.91 25.94 -21.94
CA GLU A 467 -34.47 26.81 -20.85
C GLU A 467 -33.58 26.15 -19.79
N LYS A 468 -32.86 25.08 -20.15
CA LYS A 468 -31.94 24.38 -19.23
C LYS A 468 -30.53 24.95 -19.21
N ILE A 469 -30.18 25.83 -20.15
CA ILE A 469 -28.89 26.53 -20.17
C ILE A 469 -29.10 27.99 -19.75
N PRO A 470 -28.45 28.47 -18.67
CA PRO A 470 -28.51 29.89 -18.30
C PRO A 470 -28.03 30.79 -19.46
N PRO A 471 -28.77 31.87 -19.81
CA PRO A 471 -28.43 32.73 -20.95
C PRO A 471 -27.00 33.32 -20.89
N ASN A 472 -26.51 33.61 -19.68
CA ASN A 472 -25.16 34.14 -19.48
C ASN A 472 -24.09 33.11 -19.86
N MET A 473 -24.24 31.83 -19.47
CA MET A 473 -23.28 30.78 -19.81
C MET A 473 -23.20 30.53 -21.31
N TYR A 474 -24.35 30.56 -22.00
CA TYR A 474 -24.39 30.40 -23.45
C TYR A 474 -23.76 31.60 -24.20
N LYS A 475 -23.99 32.83 -23.73
CA LYS A 475 -23.34 34.04 -24.29
C LYS A 475 -21.82 33.96 -24.14
N THR A 476 -21.34 33.62 -22.94
CA THR A 476 -19.91 33.44 -22.68
C THR A 476 -19.30 32.35 -23.56
N TYR A 477 -19.97 31.20 -23.67
CA TYR A 477 -19.53 30.10 -24.55
C TYR A 477 -19.32 30.55 -26.01
N LYS A 478 -20.24 31.33 -26.59
CA LYS A 478 -20.07 31.83 -27.97
C LYS A 478 -18.89 32.79 -28.11
N ILE A 479 -18.64 33.63 -27.11
CA ILE A 479 -17.50 34.55 -27.11
C ILE A 479 -16.20 33.74 -27.03
N ASP A 480 -16.13 32.77 -26.13
CA ASP A 480 -14.95 31.93 -25.93
C ASP A 480 -14.65 31.04 -27.15
N CYS A 481 -15.68 30.51 -27.82
CA CYS A 481 -15.49 29.76 -29.07
C CYS A 481 -14.92 30.62 -30.21
N LYS A 482 -15.35 31.88 -30.33
CA LYS A 482 -14.77 32.83 -31.30
C LYS A 482 -13.30 33.14 -30.98
N LYS A 483 -12.99 33.29 -29.70
CA LYS A 483 -11.61 33.51 -29.23
C LYS A 483 -10.73 32.29 -29.51
N GLU A 484 -11.23 31.09 -29.29
CA GLU A 484 -10.51 29.84 -29.56
C GLU A 484 -10.24 29.65 -31.06
N ALA A 485 -11.22 29.96 -31.91
CA ALA A 485 -11.03 29.97 -33.37
C ALA A 485 -9.96 30.98 -33.81
N ALA A 486 -9.94 32.19 -33.23
CA ALA A 486 -8.92 33.19 -33.51
C ALA A 486 -7.51 32.75 -33.05
N ASN A 487 -7.40 32.12 -31.87
CA ASN A 487 -6.15 31.58 -31.35
C ASN A 487 -5.57 30.49 -32.27
N LEU A 488 -6.41 29.59 -32.79
CA LEU A 488 -6.00 28.56 -33.74
C LEU A 488 -5.49 29.16 -35.05
N LEU A 489 -6.17 30.17 -35.59
CA LEU A 489 -5.74 30.88 -36.80
C LEU A 489 -4.39 31.59 -36.59
N GLN A 490 -4.18 32.21 -35.43
CA GLN A 490 -2.91 32.85 -35.09
C GLN A 490 -1.78 31.82 -34.92
N GLY A 491 -2.05 30.67 -34.28
CA GLY A 491 -1.08 29.58 -34.14
C GLY A 491 -0.66 28.98 -35.50
N ILE A 492 -1.60 28.84 -36.44
CA ILE A 492 -1.31 28.40 -37.81
C ILE A 492 -0.45 29.44 -38.55
N GLN A 493 -0.72 30.74 -38.39
CA GLN A 493 0.12 31.80 -38.98
C GLN A 493 1.57 31.74 -38.46
N TYR A 494 1.76 31.52 -37.15
CA TYR A 494 3.09 31.35 -36.57
C TYR A 494 3.78 30.05 -37.03
N TYR A 495 3.05 28.93 -37.15
CA TYR A 495 3.61 27.67 -37.65
C TYR A 495 4.04 27.78 -39.12
N ILE A 496 3.21 28.39 -39.98
CA ILE A 496 3.55 28.65 -41.38
C ILE A 496 4.77 29.58 -41.47
N PHE A 497 4.82 30.64 -40.66
CA PHE A 497 5.98 31.54 -40.58
C PHE A 497 7.26 30.77 -40.21
N PHE A 498 7.22 29.95 -39.16
CA PHE A 498 8.38 29.15 -38.74
C PHE A 498 8.80 28.11 -39.78
N LYS A 499 7.85 27.50 -40.47
CA LYS A 499 8.12 26.48 -41.51
C LYS A 499 8.69 27.10 -42.79
N ILE A 500 8.26 28.31 -43.15
CA ILE A 500 8.86 29.08 -44.25
C ILE A 500 10.28 29.50 -43.89
N VAL A 501 10.51 29.99 -42.66
CA VAL A 501 11.85 30.34 -42.18
C VAL A 501 12.76 29.11 -42.17
N SER A 502 12.30 27.96 -41.69
CA SER A 502 13.13 26.73 -41.65
C SER A 502 13.43 26.17 -43.04
N LEU A 503 12.48 26.21 -43.98
CA LEU A 503 12.72 25.82 -45.37
C LEU A 503 13.74 26.73 -46.06
N PHE A 504 13.78 28.02 -45.70
CA PHE A 504 14.75 28.98 -46.24
C PHE A 504 16.17 28.78 -45.68
N PHE A 505 16.30 28.37 -44.41
CA PHE A 505 17.60 28.10 -43.78
C PHE A 505 18.19 26.71 -44.10
N CYS A 506 17.37 25.76 -44.57
CA CYS A 506 17.80 24.41 -44.93
C CYS A 506 18.10 24.19 -46.42
N SER A 507 17.98 25.21 -47.28
CA SER A 507 18.32 25.09 -48.70
C SER A 507 19.77 25.60 -48.95
N PRO A 508 20.72 24.75 -49.40
CA PRO A 508 22.13 25.13 -49.54
C PRO A 508 22.42 26.17 -50.64
N ASP A 509 21.49 26.39 -51.57
CA ASP A 509 21.74 27.11 -52.83
C ASP A 509 21.32 28.60 -52.83
N LEU A 510 20.87 29.16 -51.71
CA LEU A 510 20.46 30.58 -51.61
C LEU A 510 21.45 31.45 -50.82
N LYS A 511 22.69 30.99 -50.64
CA LYS A 511 23.82 31.81 -50.18
C LYS A 511 24.43 32.61 -51.34
N GLY A 512 23.65 33.49 -51.94
CA GLY A 512 24.19 34.36 -52.98
C GLY A 512 23.09 35.10 -53.69
N GLN A 513 23.05 36.42 -53.47
CA GLN A 513 22.21 37.39 -54.16
C GLN A 513 20.76 37.48 -53.68
N VAL A 514 20.52 38.50 -52.86
CA VAL A 514 19.43 39.50 -52.88
C VAL A 514 19.29 40.02 -51.43
N SER A 515 19.31 41.34 -51.24
CA SER A 515 19.31 41.92 -49.88
C SER A 515 18.05 41.49 -49.12
N PHE A 516 18.28 40.91 -47.94
CA PHE A 516 17.27 40.38 -47.02
C PHE A 516 16.13 41.38 -46.75
N SER A 517 16.40 42.68 -46.81
CA SER A 517 15.43 43.77 -46.62
C SER A 517 14.42 43.94 -47.77
N HIS A 518 14.80 43.70 -49.04
CA HIS A 518 13.92 43.93 -50.19
C HIS A 518 12.96 42.75 -50.44
N LEU A 519 13.41 41.52 -50.19
CA LEU A 519 12.59 40.33 -50.34
C LEU A 519 11.57 40.22 -49.19
N LEU A 520 11.96 40.51 -47.95
CA LEU A 520 11.03 40.53 -46.81
C LEU A 520 9.98 41.64 -46.98
N ALA A 521 10.37 42.84 -47.43
CA ALA A 521 9.44 43.91 -47.72
C ALA A 521 8.47 43.54 -48.85
N SER A 522 8.94 42.92 -49.94
CA SER A 522 8.06 42.51 -51.05
C SER A 522 7.13 41.33 -50.69
N VAL A 523 7.58 40.39 -49.86
CA VAL A 523 6.78 39.22 -49.43
C VAL A 523 5.77 39.63 -48.35
N VAL A 524 6.16 40.45 -47.37
CA VAL A 524 5.24 41.01 -46.37
C VAL A 524 4.22 41.94 -47.04
N HIS A 525 4.63 42.76 -48.01
CA HIS A 525 3.71 43.62 -48.78
C HIS A 525 2.77 42.82 -49.69
N LYS A 526 3.21 41.68 -50.26
CA LYS A 526 2.33 40.77 -51.04
C LYS A 526 1.39 39.92 -50.17
N LEU A 527 1.81 39.56 -48.94
CA LEU A 527 0.99 38.82 -47.98
C LEU A 527 -0.04 39.71 -47.27
N LEU A 528 0.27 40.99 -47.04
CA LEU A 528 -0.66 41.96 -46.48
C LEU A 528 -1.66 42.53 -47.51
N GLN A 529 -1.32 42.58 -48.81
CA GLN A 529 -2.22 43.09 -49.86
C GLN A 529 -3.22 42.06 -50.42
N LYS A 530 -3.09 40.76 -50.12
CA LYS A 530 -4.04 39.73 -50.57
C LYS A 530 -4.91 39.22 -49.44
N SER A 531 -5.72 40.10 -48.88
CA SER A 531 -6.94 39.75 -48.17
C SER A 531 -8.02 39.26 -49.16
N SER A 532 -8.03 37.97 -49.45
CA SER A 532 -9.29 37.24 -49.70
C SER A 532 -9.09 35.73 -49.48
N PRO A 533 -9.75 35.12 -48.48
CA PRO A 533 -9.46 33.77 -48.03
C PRO A 533 -10.24 32.71 -48.82
N LEU A 534 -10.11 32.64 -50.16
CA LEU A 534 -10.94 31.71 -50.94
C LEU A 534 -10.33 31.10 -52.23
N LYS A 535 -9.01 31.15 -52.45
CA LYS A 535 -8.41 30.54 -53.66
C LYS A 535 -7.25 29.56 -53.43
N LEU A 536 -6.96 29.16 -52.20
CA LEU A 536 -5.85 28.23 -51.93
C LEU A 536 -6.24 26.76 -51.74
N LEU A 537 -7.52 26.40 -51.86
CA LEU A 537 -8.00 25.01 -51.73
C LEU A 537 -8.18 24.27 -53.06
N GLY A 538 -7.70 24.82 -54.18
CA GLY A 538 -7.88 24.23 -55.51
C GLY A 538 -6.60 23.72 -56.19
N GLN A 539 -5.43 23.78 -55.54
CA GLN A 539 -4.15 23.35 -56.13
C GLN A 539 -3.20 22.65 -55.12
N ILE A 540 -3.76 22.10 -54.05
CA ILE A 540 -3.17 21.00 -53.27
C ILE A 540 -4.05 19.79 -53.56
#